data_AF-A0A934EPJ7-F1
#
_entry.id   AF-A0A934EPJ7-F1
#
_cell.length_a   1.000
_cell.length_b   1.000
_cell.length_c   1.000
_cell.angle_alpha   90.00
_cell.angle_beta   90.00
_cell.angle_gamma   90.00
#
_symmetry.space_group_name_H-M   'P 1'
#
loop_
_entity.id
_entity.type
_entity.pdbx_description
1 polymer ?
#
loop_
_entity_poly.entity_id
_entity_poly.type
_entity_poly.pdbx_seq_one_letter_code
_entity_poly.pdbx_strand_id
1 'polypeptide(L)'
;MQENNVLTVSVFSPYWGIFRMIFVFFFLYVIGIVFYSWDGFRYYGLFSDFLAGISLVLILWSILTAILAIFIYLSFKGIEWCSLKMGWKIRIENVMMFIGILFILGFPWNSRLLIFKYILLSEQMQPVVIAGIPILSMLFAIIFRNRAISYINIMQERITPLVWLFGAFAVFSVALVSYKIVAYQVWEKKNNATLSEINQSSSDKKTHLI
;
A
#
# COMPACT_ATOMS: atom_id res chain seq x y z
N MET A 1 31.69 22.81 -31.61
CA MET A 1 31.36 23.50 -30.35
C MET A 1 29.92 23.97 -30.44
N GLN A 2 28.99 23.22 -29.85
CA GLN A 2 27.67 23.75 -29.49
C GLN A 2 27.18 22.93 -28.31
N GLU A 3 26.95 23.65 -27.21
CA GLU A 3 26.72 23.16 -25.86
C GLU A 3 25.41 22.37 -25.72
N ASN A 4 25.52 21.30 -24.93
CA ASN A 4 24.61 20.86 -23.88
C ASN A 4 23.35 21.73 -23.70
N ASN A 5 22.16 21.10 -23.78
CA ASN A 5 21.07 21.24 -22.79
C ASN A 5 19.83 20.43 -23.24
N VAL A 6 19.91 19.11 -23.09
CA VAL A 6 18.71 18.28 -22.87
C VAL A 6 18.93 17.47 -21.60
N LEU A 7 19.19 18.18 -20.50
CA LEU A 7 19.10 17.63 -19.15
C LEU A 7 17.74 18.01 -18.58
N THR A 8 16.71 17.33 -19.06
CA THR A 8 15.52 17.08 -18.25
C THR A 8 15.45 15.58 -17.98
N VAL A 9 16.54 15.03 -17.44
CA VAL A 9 16.43 13.83 -16.62
C VAL A 9 15.72 14.32 -15.37
N SER A 10 14.40 14.23 -15.34
CA SER A 10 13.65 14.42 -14.11
C SER A 10 14.21 13.42 -13.11
N VAL A 11 15.07 13.90 -12.22
CA VAL A 11 15.61 13.15 -11.09
C VAL A 11 14.45 12.96 -10.11
N PHE A 12 13.48 12.13 -10.49
CA PHE A 12 12.64 11.52 -9.49
C PHE A 12 13.58 10.66 -8.65
N SER A 13 13.76 11.06 -7.39
CA SER A 13 14.51 10.28 -6.42
C SER A 13 14.05 8.82 -6.52
N PRO A 14 14.97 7.84 -6.65
CA PRO A 14 14.62 6.43 -6.78
C PRO A 14 13.68 5.96 -5.65
N TYR A 15 13.76 6.60 -4.48
CA TYR A 15 12.81 6.44 -3.37
C TYR A 15 11.36 6.66 -3.79
N TRP A 16 11.09 7.76 -4.49
CA TRP A 16 9.74 8.16 -4.85
C TRP A 16 9.09 7.17 -5.83
N GLY A 17 9.89 6.63 -6.75
CA GLY A 17 9.44 5.59 -7.65
C GLY A 17 9.05 4.30 -6.92
N ILE A 18 9.88 3.87 -5.97
CA ILE A 18 9.62 2.68 -5.14
C ILE A 18 8.37 2.88 -4.28
N PHE A 19 8.27 4.02 -3.59
CA PHE A 19 7.10 4.37 -2.77
C PHE A 19 5.80 4.32 -3.59
N ARG A 20 5.77 4.96 -4.77
CA ARG A 20 4.59 4.97 -5.64
C ARG A 20 4.14 3.58 -6.06
N MET A 21 5.06 2.70 -6.42
CA MET A 21 4.73 1.32 -6.79
C MET A 21 4.10 0.57 -5.63
N ILE A 22 4.76 0.58 -4.46
CA ILE A 22 4.29 -0.13 -3.27
C ILE A 22 2.92 0.40 -2.86
N PHE A 23 2.78 1.73 -2.82
CA PHE A 23 1.52 2.41 -2.48
C PHE A 23 0.38 1.96 -3.38
N VAL A 24 0.58 1.96 -4.70
CA VAL A 24 -0.46 1.52 -5.64
C VAL A 24 -0.80 0.04 -5.49
N PHE A 25 0.19 -0.84 -5.40
CA PHE A 25 -0.07 -2.28 -5.22
C PHE A 25 -0.86 -2.56 -3.94
N PHE A 26 -0.49 -1.91 -2.84
CA PHE A 26 -1.19 -2.05 -1.56
C PHE A 26 -2.61 -1.50 -1.62
N PHE A 27 -2.83 -0.32 -2.20
CA PHE A 27 -4.18 0.24 -2.32
C PHE A 27 -5.08 -0.58 -3.26
N LEU A 28 -4.54 -1.14 -4.34
CA LEU A 28 -5.28 -2.07 -5.20
C LEU A 28 -5.71 -3.33 -4.43
N TYR A 29 -4.82 -3.87 -3.59
CA TYR A 29 -5.14 -5.01 -2.73
C TYR A 29 -6.24 -4.68 -1.71
N VAL A 30 -6.12 -3.53 -1.04
CA VAL A 30 -7.12 -3.04 -0.07
C VAL A 30 -8.47 -2.84 -0.73
N ILE A 31 -8.51 -2.27 -1.93
CA ILE A 31 -9.75 -2.11 -2.70
C ILE A 31 -10.43 -3.45 -2.97
N GLY A 32 -9.66 -4.48 -3.33
CA GLY A 32 -10.20 -5.84 -3.50
C GLY A 32 -10.86 -6.37 -2.23
N ILE A 33 -10.20 -6.19 -1.07
CA ILE A 33 -10.78 -6.57 0.23
C ILE A 33 -12.03 -5.76 0.53
N VAL A 34 -12.00 -4.45 0.32
CA VAL A 34 -13.13 -3.56 0.60
C VAL A 34 -14.35 -3.94 -0.25
N PHE A 35 -14.17 -4.21 -1.54
CA PHE A 35 -15.28 -4.67 -2.39
C PHE A 35 -15.82 -6.03 -1.94
N TYR A 36 -14.96 -6.96 -1.56
CA TYR A 36 -15.38 -8.25 -1.03
C TYR A 36 -16.16 -8.10 0.29
N SER A 37 -15.69 -7.25 1.20
CA SER A 37 -16.37 -6.97 2.47
C SER A 37 -17.69 -6.22 2.27
N TRP A 38 -17.78 -5.34 1.28
CA TRP A 38 -19.01 -4.61 0.98
C TRP A 38 -20.14 -5.54 0.57
N ASP A 39 -19.84 -6.53 -0.27
CA ASP A 39 -20.84 -7.49 -0.75
C ASP A 39 -21.51 -8.25 0.40
N GLY A 40 -20.74 -8.61 1.44
CA GLY A 40 -21.29 -9.21 2.66
C GLY A 40 -22.02 -8.22 3.58
N PHE A 41 -21.51 -6.99 3.71
CA PHE A 41 -22.04 -6.00 4.67
C PHE A 41 -23.37 -5.38 4.22
N ARG A 42 -23.64 -5.35 2.91
CA ARG A 42 -24.88 -4.81 2.32
C ARG A 42 -26.16 -5.43 2.91
N TYR A 43 -26.08 -6.65 3.44
CA TYR A 43 -27.23 -7.36 4.00
C TYR A 43 -27.54 -7.00 5.46
N TYR A 44 -26.62 -6.36 6.20
CA TYR A 44 -26.71 -6.24 7.66
C TYR A 44 -26.56 -4.82 8.22
N GLY A 45 -26.22 -3.81 7.41
CA GLY A 45 -25.92 -2.49 7.96
C GLY A 45 -26.06 -1.32 6.99
N LEU A 46 -25.98 -0.11 7.55
CA LEU A 46 -26.00 1.15 6.82
C LEU A 46 -24.66 1.42 6.14
N PHE A 47 -24.71 1.99 4.94
CA PHE A 47 -23.52 2.35 4.16
C PHE A 47 -22.58 3.31 4.91
N SER A 48 -23.12 4.20 5.76
CA SER A 48 -22.34 5.15 6.55
C SER A 48 -21.43 4.51 7.58
N ASP A 49 -21.80 3.34 8.10
CA ASP A 49 -21.01 2.64 9.12
C ASP A 49 -19.92 1.81 8.46
N PHE A 50 -20.23 1.24 7.30
CA PHE A 50 -19.23 0.64 6.43
C PHE A 50 -18.18 1.66 5.96
N LEU A 51 -18.59 2.87 5.56
CA LEU A 51 -17.68 3.93 5.12
C LEU A 51 -16.68 4.35 6.21
N ALA A 52 -17.13 4.41 7.46
CA ALA A 52 -16.27 4.73 8.60
C ALA A 52 -15.23 3.63 8.85
N GLY A 53 -15.65 2.36 8.76
CA GLY A 53 -14.75 1.21 8.83
C GLY A 53 -13.69 1.23 7.73
N ILE A 54 -14.10 1.44 6.47
CA ILE A 54 -13.17 1.55 5.34
C ILE A 54 -12.19 2.72 5.55
N SER A 55 -12.68 3.86 6.01
CA SER A 55 -11.83 5.04 6.20
C SER A 55 -10.70 4.76 7.20
N LEU A 56 -11.00 4.07 8.30
CA LEU A 56 -9.99 3.67 9.28
C LEU A 56 -9.00 2.66 8.70
N VAL A 57 -9.49 1.68 7.95
CA VAL A 57 -8.66 0.71 7.21
C VAL A 57 -7.72 1.46 6.26
N LEU A 58 -8.21 2.38 5.43
CA LEU A 58 -7.40 3.15 4.48
C LEU A 58 -6.31 3.98 5.18
N ILE A 59 -6.62 4.62 6.32
CA ILE A 59 -5.64 5.38 7.10
C ILE A 59 -4.54 4.43 7.62
N LEU A 60 -4.93 3.32 8.25
CA LEU A 60 -3.98 2.35 8.80
C LEU A 60 -3.07 1.76 7.71
N TRP A 61 -3.66 1.38 6.57
CA TRP A 61 -2.92 0.86 5.43
C TRP A 61 -2.00 1.90 4.78
N SER A 62 -2.39 3.18 4.76
CA SER A 62 -1.52 4.26 4.29
C SER A 62 -0.27 4.39 5.17
N ILE A 63 -0.43 4.35 6.51
CA ILE A 63 0.70 4.38 7.45
C ILE A 63 1.59 3.15 7.27
N LEU A 64 0.99 1.97 7.19
CA LEU A 64 1.72 0.72 6.98
C LEU A 64 2.54 0.75 5.68
N THR A 65 1.96 1.27 4.60
CA THR A 65 2.65 1.41 3.30
C THR A 65 3.82 2.37 3.39
N ALA A 66 3.67 3.49 4.10
CA ALA A 66 4.77 4.44 4.31
C ALA A 66 5.94 3.79 5.07
N ILE A 67 5.65 3.04 6.15
CA ILE A 67 6.66 2.31 6.92
C ILE A 67 7.35 1.27 6.03
N LEU A 68 6.58 0.49 5.26
CA LEU A 68 7.12 -0.54 4.37
C LEU A 68 8.01 0.06 3.28
N ALA A 69 7.61 1.20 2.70
CA ALA A 69 8.42 1.89 1.70
C ALA A 69 9.75 2.38 2.26
N ILE A 70 9.78 2.88 3.50
CA ILE A 70 11.02 3.25 4.19
C ILE A 70 11.91 2.02 4.37
N PHE A 71 11.34 0.90 4.84
CA PHE A 71 12.09 -0.33 5.06
C PHE A 71 12.69 -0.90 3.77
N ILE A 72 11.92 -0.92 2.68
CA ILE A 72 12.37 -1.38 1.36
C ILE A 72 13.44 -0.44 0.81
N TYR A 73 13.26 0.87 0.93
CA TYR A 73 14.26 1.85 0.49
C TYR A 73 15.58 1.67 1.24
N LEU A 74 15.53 1.51 2.57
CA LEU A 74 16.71 1.29 3.39
C LEU A 74 17.43 0.00 2.98
N SER A 75 16.67 -1.05 2.66
CA SER A 75 17.20 -2.32 2.16
C SER A 75 17.95 -2.13 0.84
N PHE A 76 17.39 -1.38 -0.11
CA PHE A 76 18.08 -1.07 -1.37
C PHE A 76 19.35 -0.24 -1.17
N LYS A 77 19.31 0.77 -0.30
CA LYS A 77 20.49 1.56 0.09
C LYS A 77 21.57 0.68 0.72
N GLY A 78 21.18 -0.28 1.56
CA GLY A 78 22.09 -1.26 2.15
C GLY A 78 22.76 -2.15 1.09
N ILE A 79 21.97 -2.62 0.11
CA ILE A 79 22.49 -3.42 -1.02
C ILE A 79 23.45 -2.58 -1.88
N GLU A 80 23.10 -1.33 -2.19
CA GLU A 80 23.98 -0.43 -2.95
C GLU A 80 25.29 -0.19 -2.20
N TRP A 81 25.23 0.07 -0.90
CA TRP A 81 26.43 0.27 -0.08
C TRP A 81 27.30 -0.98 0.00
N CYS A 82 26.71 -2.16 0.14
CA CYS A 82 27.41 -3.44 0.11
C CYS A 82 28.05 -3.70 -1.27
N SER A 83 27.30 -3.40 -2.34
CA SER A 83 27.76 -3.55 -3.73
C SER A 83 28.95 -2.64 -4.02
N LEU A 84 28.94 -1.39 -3.53
CA LEU A 84 30.07 -0.47 -3.62
C LEU A 84 31.30 -1.01 -2.90
N LYS A 85 31.15 -1.59 -1.70
CA LYS A 85 32.26 -2.23 -0.98
C LYS A 85 32.83 -3.44 -1.71
N MET A 86 31.99 -4.22 -2.40
CA MET A 86 32.42 -5.36 -3.22
C MET A 86 32.95 -4.96 -4.61
N GLY A 87 32.97 -3.66 -4.95
CA GLY A 87 33.37 -3.18 -6.28
C GLY A 87 32.37 -3.50 -7.40
N TRP A 88 31.18 -3.96 -7.04
CA TRP A 88 30.12 -4.29 -7.98
C TRP A 88 29.34 -3.01 -8.27
N LYS A 89 29.36 -2.53 -9.52
CA LYS A 89 28.62 -1.33 -9.94
C LYS A 89 27.15 -1.65 -10.27
N ILE A 90 26.44 -2.26 -9.33
CA ILE A 90 25.02 -2.56 -9.47
C ILE A 90 24.23 -1.30 -9.16
N ARG A 91 23.46 -0.83 -10.14
CA ARG A 91 22.53 0.29 -9.95
C ARG A 91 21.16 -0.20 -9.50
N ILE A 92 20.44 0.64 -8.74
CA ILE A 92 19.15 0.31 -8.13
C ILE A 92 18.09 -0.10 -9.15
N GLU A 93 18.15 0.42 -10.38
CA GLU A 93 17.20 0.12 -11.45
C GLU A 93 17.28 -1.36 -11.89
N ASN A 94 18.49 -1.93 -11.89
CA ASN A 94 18.70 -3.32 -12.24
C ASN A 94 18.12 -4.24 -11.16
N VAL A 95 18.26 -3.85 -9.89
CA VAL A 95 17.70 -4.60 -8.75
C VAL A 95 16.18 -4.53 -8.78
N MET A 96 15.59 -3.36 -9.05
CA MET A 96 14.14 -3.23 -9.21
C MET A 96 13.59 -4.08 -10.36
N MET A 97 14.29 -4.11 -11.50
CA MET A 97 13.91 -4.97 -12.62
C MET A 97 13.97 -6.46 -12.25
N PHE A 98 15.05 -6.89 -11.59
CA PHE A 98 15.17 -8.27 -11.12
C PHE A 98 14.04 -8.68 -10.18
N ILE A 99 13.70 -7.82 -9.21
CA ILE A 99 12.59 -8.05 -8.29
C ILE A 99 11.25 -8.08 -9.05
N GLY A 100 11.03 -7.15 -9.97
CA GLY A 100 9.81 -7.12 -10.78
C GLY A 100 9.61 -8.40 -11.60
N ILE A 101 10.66 -8.87 -12.27
CA ILE A 101 10.64 -10.12 -13.03
C ILE A 101 10.41 -11.31 -12.09
N LEU A 102 11.06 -11.34 -10.93
CA LEU A 102 10.87 -12.39 -9.93
C LEU A 102 9.43 -12.41 -9.42
N PHE A 103 8.80 -11.26 -9.21
CA PHE A 103 7.38 -11.17 -8.87
C PHE A 103 6.50 -11.67 -10.02
N ILE A 104 6.75 -11.29 -11.28
CA ILE A 104 5.94 -11.76 -12.41
C ILE A 104 6.04 -13.28 -12.59
N LEU A 105 7.23 -13.86 -12.45
CA LEU A 105 7.42 -15.32 -12.54
C LEU A 105 6.96 -16.06 -11.28
N GLY A 106 7.11 -15.46 -10.10
CA GLY A 106 6.82 -16.06 -8.80
C GLY A 106 5.37 -15.89 -8.35
N PHE A 107 4.66 -14.84 -8.76
CA PHE A 107 3.28 -14.58 -8.36
C PHE A 107 2.31 -15.69 -8.82
N PRO A 108 2.39 -16.21 -10.07
CA PRO A 108 1.61 -17.36 -10.50
C PRO A 108 1.95 -18.65 -9.73
N TRP A 109 3.05 -18.67 -8.98
CA TRP A 109 3.47 -19.81 -8.16
C TRP A 109 2.69 -19.88 -6.83
N ASN A 110 2.40 -18.74 -6.20
CA ASN A 110 1.61 -18.72 -4.96
C ASN A 110 0.15 -19.14 -5.18
N SER A 111 -0.39 -18.97 -6.40
CA SER A 111 -1.71 -19.51 -6.78
C SER A 111 -1.71 -21.03 -7.03
N ARG A 112 -0.58 -21.74 -6.90
CA ARG A 112 -0.45 -23.18 -7.23
C ARG A 112 -0.85 -24.15 -6.11
N LEU A 113 -1.81 -23.81 -5.26
CA LEU A 113 -2.60 -24.85 -4.59
C LEU A 113 -3.50 -25.61 -5.61
N LEU A 114 -3.75 -25.04 -6.79
CA LEU A 114 -4.60 -25.66 -7.84
C LEU A 114 -3.82 -26.35 -8.98
N ILE A 115 -2.69 -25.80 -9.44
CA ILE A 115 -1.96 -26.33 -10.61
C ILE A 115 -1.12 -27.57 -10.25
N PHE A 116 -0.54 -27.62 -9.04
CA PHE A 116 0.25 -28.77 -8.59
C PHE A 116 -0.59 -30.01 -8.27
N LYS A 117 -1.89 -29.86 -8.05
CA LYS A 117 -2.79 -31.01 -7.89
C LYS A 117 -3.02 -31.76 -9.21
N TYR A 118 -2.80 -31.09 -10.35
CA TYR A 118 -3.00 -31.64 -11.70
C TYR A 118 -1.74 -32.27 -12.30
N ILE A 119 -0.56 -31.91 -11.80
CA ILE A 119 0.71 -32.46 -12.27
C ILE A 119 1.34 -33.14 -11.07
N LEU A 120 1.35 -34.49 -11.03
CA LEU A 120 2.11 -35.29 -10.06
C LEU A 120 3.62 -35.03 -10.22
N LEU A 121 4.07 -33.83 -9.85
CA LEU A 121 5.48 -33.51 -9.79
C LEU A 121 6.04 -34.18 -8.54
N SER A 122 6.91 -35.18 -8.74
CA SER A 122 7.65 -35.86 -7.68
C SER A 122 8.27 -34.82 -6.72
N GLU A 123 8.23 -35.08 -5.40
CA GLU A 123 8.70 -34.15 -4.37
C GLU A 123 10.16 -33.69 -4.58
N GLN A 124 10.96 -34.50 -5.29
CA GLN A 124 12.35 -34.20 -5.61
C GLN A 124 12.52 -33.14 -6.72
N MET A 125 11.53 -32.91 -7.58
CA MET A 125 11.59 -31.93 -8.69
C MET A 125 11.18 -30.52 -8.24
N GLN A 126 10.45 -30.38 -7.13
CA GLN A 126 9.99 -29.10 -6.60
C GLN A 126 11.14 -28.12 -6.29
N PRO A 127 12.22 -28.51 -5.56
CA PRO A 127 13.30 -27.57 -5.24
C PRO A 127 14.09 -27.12 -6.48
N VAL A 128 14.20 -27.97 -7.51
CA VAL A 128 14.91 -27.64 -8.76
C VAL A 128 14.17 -26.53 -9.51
N VAL A 129 12.83 -26.64 -9.60
CA VAL A 129 12.02 -25.60 -10.25
C VAL A 129 12.04 -24.30 -9.43
N ILE A 130 12.01 -24.39 -8.09
CA ILE A 130 12.12 -23.23 -7.21
C ILE A 130 13.48 -22.52 -7.39
N ALA A 131 14.57 -23.27 -7.49
CA ALA A 131 15.91 -22.72 -7.73
C ALA A 131 16.10 -22.19 -9.17
N GLY A 132 15.35 -22.72 -10.15
CA GLY A 132 15.40 -22.25 -11.53
C GLY A 132 14.80 -20.86 -11.74
N ILE A 133 13.79 -20.48 -10.95
CA ILE A 133 13.12 -19.17 -11.04
C ILE A 133 14.08 -17.98 -10.81
N PRO A 134 14.89 -17.93 -9.74
CA PRO A 134 15.82 -16.81 -9.54
C PRO A 134 16.91 -16.77 -10.60
N ILE A 135 17.38 -17.93 -11.09
CA ILE A 135 18.39 -17.99 -12.17
C ILE A 135 17.80 -17.42 -13.46
N LEU A 136 16.58 -17.84 -13.82
CA LEU A 136 15.89 -17.35 -15.00
C LEU A 136 15.58 -15.85 -14.89
N SER A 137 15.16 -15.39 -13.72
CA SER A 137 14.97 -13.97 -13.42
C SER A 137 16.25 -13.17 -13.59
N MET A 138 17.38 -13.70 -13.12
CA MET A 138 18.70 -13.08 -13.25
C MET A 138 19.12 -12.95 -14.71
N LEU A 139 18.91 -13.99 -15.53
CA LEU A 139 19.18 -13.95 -16.96
C LEU A 139 18.33 -12.89 -17.68
N PHE A 140 17.04 -12.85 -17.38
CA PHE A 140 16.15 -11.82 -17.94
C PHE A 140 16.58 -10.41 -17.51
N ALA A 141 16.95 -10.21 -16.24
CA ALA A 141 17.43 -8.91 -15.75
C ALA A 141 18.71 -8.46 -16.48
N ILE A 142 19.61 -9.38 -16.83
CA ILE A 142 20.82 -9.08 -17.61
C ILE A 142 20.45 -8.66 -19.05
N ILE A 143 19.56 -9.40 -19.71
CA ILE A 143 19.12 -9.11 -21.08
C ILE A 143 18.43 -7.75 -21.17
N PHE A 144 17.54 -7.46 -20.22
CA PHE A 144 16.76 -6.23 -20.21
C PHE A 144 17.46 -5.04 -19.54
N ARG A 145 18.69 -5.22 -19.03
CA ARG A 145 19.47 -4.20 -18.31
C ARG A 145 19.57 -2.86 -19.07
N ASN A 146 19.77 -2.92 -20.39
CA ASN A 146 19.91 -1.71 -21.21
C ASN A 146 18.59 -0.96 -21.44
N ARG A 147 17.44 -1.63 -21.31
CA ARG A 147 16.12 -1.02 -21.49
C ARG A 147 15.39 -0.76 -20.17
N ALA A 148 15.97 -1.15 -19.03
CA ALA A 148 15.34 -1.09 -17.71
C ALA A 148 14.88 0.32 -17.32
N ILE A 149 15.70 1.31 -17.60
CA ILE A 149 15.40 2.72 -17.29
C ILE A 149 14.14 3.18 -18.04
N SER A 150 14.01 2.80 -19.32
CA SER A 150 12.86 3.17 -20.16
C SER A 150 11.56 2.51 -19.66
N TYR A 151 11.61 1.21 -19.34
CA TYR A 151 10.44 0.50 -18.80
C TYR A 151 9.98 1.05 -17.44
N ILE A 152 10.92 1.36 -16.55
CA ILE A 152 10.59 1.95 -15.24
C ILE A 152 9.93 3.32 -15.45
N ASN A 153 10.43 4.14 -16.37
CA ASN A 153 9.86 5.47 -16.61
C ASN A 153 8.41 5.39 -17.13
N ILE A 154 8.14 4.51 -18.09
CA ILE A 154 6.79 4.29 -18.63
C ILE A 154 5.82 3.83 -17.53
N MET A 155 6.27 2.93 -16.63
CA MET A 155 5.46 2.47 -15.51
C MET A 155 5.18 3.61 -14.52
N GLN A 156 6.18 4.43 -14.19
CA GLN A 156 6.03 5.57 -13.29
C GLN A 156 5.04 6.62 -13.82
N GLU A 157 5.07 6.91 -15.11
CA GLU A 157 4.13 7.84 -15.75
C GLU A 157 2.68 7.34 -15.62
N ARG A 158 2.44 6.04 -15.85
CA ARG A 158 1.11 5.44 -15.74
C ARG A 158 0.62 5.28 -14.30
N ILE A 159 1.53 5.08 -13.36
CA ILE A 159 1.22 4.91 -11.93
C ILE A 159 0.88 6.25 -11.27
N THR A 160 1.47 7.35 -11.75
CA THR A 160 1.28 8.70 -11.19
C THR A 160 -0.19 9.09 -11.01
N PRO A 161 -1.09 9.01 -12.01
CA PRO A 161 -2.51 9.36 -11.81
C PRO A 161 -3.21 8.48 -10.77
N LEU A 162 -2.80 7.21 -10.65
CA LEU A 162 -3.38 6.28 -9.69
C LEU A 162 -2.99 6.61 -8.25
N VAL A 163 -1.75 7.06 -8.04
CA VAL A 163 -1.27 7.55 -6.74
C VAL A 163 -2.07 8.78 -6.31
N TRP A 164 -2.33 9.72 -7.23
CA TRP A 164 -3.16 10.89 -6.95
C TRP A 164 -4.59 10.50 -6.57
N LEU A 165 -5.17 9.55 -7.30
CA LEU A 165 -6.52 9.05 -7.02
C LEU A 165 -6.60 8.45 -5.61
N PHE A 166 -5.70 7.53 -5.26
CA PHE A 166 -5.67 6.91 -3.94
C PHE A 166 -5.28 7.88 -2.82
N GLY A 167 -4.38 8.82 -3.11
CA GLY A 167 -4.04 9.90 -2.19
C GLY A 167 -5.25 10.77 -1.85
N ALA A 168 -6.07 11.13 -2.85
CA ALA A 168 -7.32 11.85 -2.63
C ALA A 168 -8.28 11.05 -1.74
N PHE A 169 -8.46 9.75 -2.01
CA PHE A 169 -9.29 8.88 -1.16
C PHE A 169 -8.79 8.82 0.28
N ALA A 170 -7.49 8.76 0.51
CA ALA A 170 -6.91 8.78 1.85
C ALA A 170 -7.21 10.10 2.59
N VAL A 171 -7.10 11.25 1.91
CA VAL A 171 -7.43 12.56 2.47
C VAL A 171 -8.93 12.65 2.82
N PHE A 172 -9.81 12.19 1.93
CA PHE A 172 -11.24 12.12 2.21
C PHE A 172 -11.57 11.21 3.39
N SER A 173 -10.84 10.09 3.53
CA SER A 173 -11.01 9.16 4.65
C SER A 173 -10.69 9.82 5.99
N VAL A 174 -9.61 10.60 6.06
CA VAL A 174 -9.26 11.36 7.26
C VAL A 174 -10.37 12.36 7.61
N ALA A 175 -10.84 13.13 6.62
CA ALA A 175 -11.90 14.11 6.84
C ALA A 175 -13.21 13.48 7.36
N LEU A 176 -13.61 12.33 6.80
CA LEU A 176 -14.81 11.61 7.22
C LEU A 176 -14.71 11.10 8.67
N VAL A 177 -13.56 10.54 9.04
CA VAL A 177 -13.32 10.04 10.40
C VAL A 177 -13.30 11.19 11.40
N SER A 178 -12.60 12.28 11.08
CA SER A 178 -12.57 13.49 11.93
C SER A 178 -13.98 14.06 12.14
N TYR A 179 -14.79 14.14 11.07
CA TYR A 179 -16.18 14.60 11.19
C TYR A 179 -17.02 13.71 12.11
N LYS A 180 -16.96 12.38 11.94
CA LYS A 180 -17.70 11.46 12.83
C LYS A 180 -17.27 11.57 14.28
N ILE A 181 -15.97 11.69 14.56
CA ILE A 181 -15.44 11.84 15.92
C ILE A 181 -15.96 13.14 16.55
N VAL A 182 -15.88 14.26 15.83
CA VAL A 182 -16.36 15.56 16.34
C VAL A 182 -17.88 15.54 16.54
N ALA A 183 -18.63 14.97 15.60
CA ALA A 183 -20.08 14.83 15.74
C ALA A 183 -20.48 14.00 16.97
N TYR A 184 -19.75 12.90 17.22
CA TYR A 184 -19.98 12.06 18.40
C TYR A 184 -19.67 12.82 19.70
N GLN A 185 -18.54 13.53 19.77
CA GLN A 185 -18.17 14.34 20.94
C GLN A 185 -19.20 15.45 21.23
N VAL A 186 -19.72 16.11 20.19
CA VAL A 186 -20.76 17.13 20.32
C VAL A 186 -22.06 16.51 20.83
N TRP A 187 -22.45 15.34 20.31
CA TRP A 187 -23.64 14.63 20.75
C TRP A 187 -23.53 14.17 22.21
N GLU A 188 -22.39 13.59 22.61
CA GLU A 188 -22.13 13.15 23.98
C GLU A 188 -22.14 14.32 24.97
N LYS A 189 -21.49 15.44 24.61
CA LYS A 189 -21.50 16.65 25.43
C LYS A 189 -22.91 17.21 25.62
N LYS A 190 -23.74 17.19 24.58
CA LYS A 190 -25.15 17.62 24.66
C LYS A 190 -25.97 16.72 25.58
N ASN A 191 -25.79 15.39 25.48
CA ASN A 191 -26.51 14.43 26.30
C ASN A 191 -26.15 14.56 27.79
N ASN A 192 -24.86 14.73 28.11
CA ASN A 192 -24.39 14.90 29.47
C ASN A 192 -24.88 16.21 30.09
N ALA A 193 -24.94 17.30 29.32
CA ALA A 193 -25.52 18.58 29.76
C ALA A 193 -27.01 18.45 30.10
N THR A 194 -27.80 17.81 29.24
CA THR A 194 -29.23 17.57 29.52
C THR A 194 -29.45 16.66 30.74
N LEU A 195 -28.60 15.66 30.95
CA LEU A 195 -28.68 14.79 32.13
C LEU A 195 -28.35 15.55 33.43
N SER A 196 -27.40 16.48 33.41
CA SER A 196 -27.10 17.32 34.57
C SER A 196 -28.25 18.27 34.93
N GLU A 197 -28.92 18.87 33.94
CA GLU A 197 -30.08 19.74 34.17
C GLU A 197 -31.28 18.97 34.75
N ILE A 198 -31.53 17.75 34.26
CA ILE A 198 -32.61 16.88 34.77
C ILE A 198 -32.33 16.49 36.23
N ASN A 199 -31.09 16.12 36.55
CA ASN A 199 -30.71 15.73 37.91
C ASN A 199 -30.79 16.89 38.91
N GLN A 200 -30.42 18.11 38.50
CA GLN A 200 -30.56 19.32 39.33
C GLN A 200 -32.03 19.68 39.57
N SER A 201 -32.87 19.67 38.52
CA SER A 201 -34.31 19.92 38.64
C SER A 201 -35.02 18.90 39.54
N SER A 202 -34.60 17.64 39.49
CA SER A 202 -35.13 16.59 40.37
C SER A 202 -34.64 16.72 41.83
N SER A 203 -33.47 17.30 42.06
CA SER A 203 -32.95 17.53 43.40
C SER A 203 -33.66 18.70 44.07
N ASP A 204 -33.86 19.81 43.36
CA ASP A 204 -34.57 21.00 43.89
C ASP A 204 -36.03 20.71 44.27
N LYS A 205 -36.73 19.86 43.50
CA LYS A 205 -38.09 19.44 43.85
C LYS A 205 -38.17 18.61 45.13
N LYS A 206 -37.11 17.88 45.51
CA LYS A 206 -37.09 17.11 46.76
C LYS A 206 -36.84 17.98 47.99
N THR A 207 -36.07 19.07 47.85
CA THR A 207 -35.75 19.98 48.96
C THR A 207 -36.93 20.85 49.39
N HIS A 208 -37.91 21.08 48.51
CA HIS A 208 -39.12 21.88 48.80
C HIS A 208 -40.29 21.07 49.39
N LEU A 209 -40.16 19.76 49.55
CA LEU A 209 -41.20 18.86 50.09
C LEU A 209 -40.91 18.37 51.52
N ILE A 210 -39.92 18.97 52.22
CA ILE A 210 -39.54 18.67 53.61
C ILE A 210 -39.89 19.86 54.49
#